data_AF-A0A1H7NLX1-F1
#
_entry.id   AF-A0A1H7NLX1-F1
#
_cell.length_a   1.000
_cell.length_b   1.000
_cell.length_c   1.000
_cell.angle_alpha   90.00
_cell.angle_beta   90.00
_cell.angle_gamma   90.00
#
_symmetry.space_group_name_H-M   'P 1'
#
loop_
_entity.id
_entity.type
_entity.pdbx_description
1 polymer ?
#
loop_
_entity_poly.entity_id
_entity_poly.type
_entity_poly.pdbx_seq_one_letter_code
_entity_poly.pdbx_strand_id
1 'polypeptide(L)'
;MNKKLTGFLLALGLVLSPVAGHTQQKDTASADSGKGLDRMSKELDLSADQRSKVEAILETEKSKVEAIFNEERQKLQAVQQGTRASLEGVLTPEQMSKLDQKMRENAKNAPKKK
;
A
#
# COMPACT_ATOMS: atom_id res chain seq x y z
N MET A 1 -17.63 8.19 -33.75
CA MET A 1 -17.20 9.44 -34.42
C MET A 1 -17.15 10.54 -33.37
N ASN A 2 -15.92 10.92 -32.99
CA ASN A 2 -15.38 12.17 -32.40
C ASN A 2 -16.38 13.13 -31.71
N LYS A 3 -16.04 13.65 -30.52
CA LYS A 3 -15.15 14.83 -30.38
C LYS A 3 -14.33 14.81 -29.08
N LYS A 4 -13.00 14.87 -29.25
CA LYS A 4 -12.06 15.44 -28.27
C LYS A 4 -12.22 16.96 -28.32
N LEU A 5 -12.22 17.67 -27.20
CA LEU A 5 -11.59 18.99 -26.98
C LEU A 5 -12.01 19.59 -25.64
N THR A 6 -11.22 20.58 -25.20
CA THR A 6 -11.21 21.34 -23.93
C THR A 6 -10.55 20.59 -22.79
N GLY A 7 -9.24 20.69 -22.57
CA GLY A 7 -8.50 21.94 -22.43
C GLY A 7 -8.53 22.33 -20.95
N PHE A 8 -7.78 21.60 -20.13
CA PHE A 8 -7.68 21.89 -18.70
C PHE A 8 -6.81 23.14 -18.54
N LEU A 9 -7.47 24.28 -18.37
CA LEU A 9 -6.82 25.54 -18.01
C LEU A 9 -6.08 25.33 -16.69
N LEU A 10 -4.75 25.31 -16.76
CA LEU A 10 -3.86 25.37 -15.62
C LEU A 10 -3.94 26.80 -15.04
N ALA A 11 -4.98 27.05 -14.24
CA ALA A 11 -5.10 28.30 -13.50
C ALA A 11 -4.07 28.28 -12.37
N LEU A 12 -3.00 29.03 -12.60
CA LEU A 12 -1.97 29.42 -11.65
C LEU A 12 -2.61 30.25 -10.53
N GLY A 13 -3.14 29.58 -9.51
CA GLY A 13 -3.64 30.19 -8.28
C GLY A 13 -2.57 30.15 -7.20
N LEU A 14 -1.71 31.16 -7.21
CA LEU A 14 -0.71 31.43 -6.16
C LEU A 14 -1.45 31.87 -4.87
N VAL A 15 -1.75 30.94 -3.97
CA VAL A 15 -2.17 31.26 -2.60
C VAL A 15 -0.96 31.11 -1.69
N LEU A 16 -0.32 32.24 -1.37
CA LEU A 16 0.57 32.31 -0.21
C LEU A 16 -0.28 32.27 1.05
N SER A 17 -0.14 31.22 1.83
CA SER A 17 -0.52 31.20 3.24
C SER A 17 0.75 30.90 4.06
N PRO A 18 1.10 31.72 5.06
CA PRO A 18 2.20 31.42 5.95
C PRO A 18 1.73 30.34 6.94
N VAL A 19 2.13 29.08 6.71
CA VAL A 19 1.97 28.06 7.73
C VAL A 19 3.09 28.23 8.76
N ALA A 20 2.76 28.92 9.85
CA ALA A 20 3.52 28.78 11.08
C ALA A 20 3.44 27.31 11.48
N GLY A 21 4.59 26.64 11.52
CA GLY A 21 4.71 25.21 11.72
C GLY A 21 3.91 24.72 12.92
N HIS A 22 2.91 23.88 12.66
CA HIS A 22 2.42 22.90 13.62
C HIS A 22 2.75 21.51 13.07
N THR A 23 3.67 20.86 13.79
CA THR A 23 3.64 19.45 14.20
C THR A 23 3.05 18.43 13.22
N GLN A 24 3.84 17.41 12.85
CA GLN A 24 3.53 16.05 13.30
C GLN A 24 4.65 15.08 12.86
N GLN A 25 5.41 14.65 13.85
CA GLN A 25 6.12 13.38 13.94
C GLN A 25 5.39 12.22 13.22
N LYS A 26 6.06 11.56 12.28
CA LYS A 26 5.80 10.15 11.95
C LYS A 26 7.11 9.43 11.65
N ASP A 27 7.92 9.30 12.70
CA ASP A 27 8.94 8.28 12.78
C ASP A 27 8.29 6.89 12.69
N THR A 28 9.04 5.95 12.09
CA THR A 28 8.88 4.48 12.07
C THR A 28 8.30 3.78 10.84
N ALA A 29 7.56 4.44 9.93
CA ALA A 29 7.14 3.81 8.66
C ALA A 29 7.96 4.25 7.42
N SER A 30 8.80 5.27 7.59
CA SER A 30 9.56 5.93 6.51
C SER A 30 10.97 5.38 6.32
N ALA A 31 11.46 4.54 7.25
CA ALA A 31 12.83 4.06 7.23
C ALA A 31 13.13 3.14 6.02
N ASP A 32 12.14 2.37 5.54
CA ASP A 32 12.32 1.47 4.40
C ASP A 32 12.16 2.20 3.05
N SER A 33 11.15 3.07 2.93
CA SER A 33 10.95 3.93 1.75
C SER A 33 12.13 4.90 1.52
N GLY A 34 12.73 5.41 2.60
CA GLY A 34 13.91 6.27 2.53
C GLY A 34 15.12 5.57 1.91
N LYS A 35 15.36 4.29 2.24
CA LYS A 35 16.47 3.50 1.68
C LYS A 35 16.33 3.30 0.16
N GLY A 36 15.11 3.10 -0.33
CA GLY A 36 14.85 2.98 -1.77
C GLY A 36 15.06 4.29 -2.52
N LEU A 37 14.54 5.40 -1.98
CA LEU A 37 14.71 6.72 -2.58
C LEU A 37 16.18 7.17 -2.58
N ASP A 38 16.93 6.89 -1.52
CA ASP A 38 18.34 7.26 -1.43
C ASP A 38 19.20 6.50 -2.44
N ARG A 39 18.89 5.23 -2.69
CA ARG A 39 19.53 4.44 -3.75
C ARG A 39 19.22 5.00 -5.13
N MET A 40 17.94 5.26 -5.42
CA MET A 40 17.49 5.86 -6.68
C MET A 40 18.14 7.23 -6.91
N SER A 41 18.22 8.04 -5.85
CA SER A 41 18.82 9.37 -5.93
C SER A 41 20.30 9.32 -6.31
N LYS A 42 21.04 8.34 -5.80
CA LYS A 42 22.46 8.13 -6.13
C LYS A 42 22.64 7.52 -7.52
N GLU A 43 21.82 6.55 -7.91
CA GLU A 43 21.92 5.89 -9.22
C GLU A 43 21.55 6.81 -10.39
N LEU A 44 20.73 7.85 -10.13
CA LEU A 44 20.25 8.79 -11.14
C LEU A 44 20.80 10.22 -10.96
N ASP A 45 21.73 10.42 -10.02
CA ASP A 45 22.32 11.72 -9.68
C ASP A 45 21.26 12.84 -9.47
N LEU A 46 20.21 12.53 -8.71
CA LEU A 46 19.11 13.47 -8.49
C LEU A 46 19.57 14.69 -7.68
N SER A 47 19.20 15.88 -8.13
CA SER A 47 19.35 17.10 -7.33
C SER A 47 18.42 17.07 -6.11
N ALA A 48 18.69 17.94 -5.12
CA ALA A 48 17.85 18.06 -3.93
C ALA A 48 16.37 18.35 -4.28
N ASP A 49 16.14 19.23 -5.26
CA ASP A 49 14.80 19.58 -5.73
C ASP A 49 14.11 18.42 -6.44
N GLN A 50 14.85 17.64 -7.24
CA GLN A 50 14.30 16.45 -7.90
C GLN A 50 13.95 15.38 -6.87
N ARG A 51 14.86 15.11 -5.92
CA ARG A 51 14.63 14.15 -4.84
C ARG A 51 13.38 14.50 -4.04
N SER A 52 13.21 15.76 -3.64
CA SER A 52 12.04 16.21 -2.89
C SER A 52 10.72 16.01 -3.67
N LYS A 53 10.72 16.28 -4.97
CA LYS A 53 9.54 16.03 -5.83
C LYS A 53 9.23 14.54 -5.95
N VAL A 54 10.26 13.70 -6.13
CA VAL A 54 10.10 12.24 -6.20
C VAL A 54 9.56 11.69 -4.87
N GLU A 55 10.08 12.17 -3.74
CA GLU A 55 9.60 11.80 -2.41
C GLU A 55 8.10 12.08 -2.25
N ALA A 56 7.65 13.28 -2.64
CA ALA A 56 6.24 13.65 -2.57
C ALA A 56 5.35 12.77 -3.49
N ILE A 57 5.84 12.41 -4.67
CA ILE A 57 5.13 11.49 -5.59
C ILE A 57 5.01 10.10 -4.95
N LEU A 58 6.11 9.54 -4.45
CA LEU A 58 6.12 8.21 -3.86
C LEU A 58 5.23 8.10 -2.62
N GLU A 59 5.20 9.12 -1.76
CA GLU A 59 4.32 9.14 -0.59
C GLU A 59 2.84 9.20 -0.99
N THR A 60 2.52 9.99 -2.03
CA THR A 60 1.15 10.05 -2.58
C THR A 60 0.70 8.69 -3.13
N GLU A 61 1.57 8.03 -3.90
CA GLU A 61 1.25 6.72 -4.48
C GLU A 61 1.19 5.61 -3.42
N LYS A 62 2.04 5.67 -2.39
CA LYS A 62 2.02 4.73 -1.27
C LYS A 62 0.65 4.68 -0.60
N SER A 63 0.04 5.84 -0.35
CA SER A 63 -1.29 5.91 0.25
C SER A 63 -2.35 5.21 -0.62
N LYS A 64 -2.29 5.37 -1.95
CA LYS A 64 -3.20 4.69 -2.88
C LYS A 64 -3.00 3.18 -2.86
N VAL A 65 -1.75 2.72 -2.84
CA VAL A 65 -1.42 1.29 -2.75
C VAL A 65 -1.91 0.69 -1.44
N GLU A 66 -1.74 1.38 -0.31
CA GLU A 66 -2.27 0.95 0.99
C GLU A 66 -3.80 0.83 0.97
N ALA A 67 -4.50 1.78 0.35
CA ALA A 67 -5.95 1.72 0.20
C ALA A 67 -6.39 0.48 -0.60
N ILE A 68 -5.77 0.23 -1.75
CA ILE A 68 -6.03 -0.96 -2.58
C ILE A 68 -5.75 -2.23 -1.80
N PHE A 69 -4.61 -2.30 -1.12
CA PHE A 69 -4.24 -3.49 -0.35
C PHE A 69 -5.26 -3.79 0.76
N ASN A 70 -5.75 -2.75 1.46
CA ASN A 70 -6.76 -2.91 2.50
C ASN A 70 -8.10 -3.41 1.93
N GLU A 71 -8.54 -2.87 0.80
CA GLU A 71 -9.76 -3.30 0.11
C GLU A 71 -9.64 -4.77 -0.34
N GLU A 72 -8.56 -5.12 -1.03
CA GLU A 72 -8.33 -6.48 -1.53
C GLU A 72 -8.16 -7.49 -0.39
N ARG A 73 -7.56 -7.07 0.74
CA ARG A 73 -7.47 -7.90 1.94
C ARG A 73 -8.85 -8.27 2.47
N GLN A 74 -9.81 -7.34 2.47
CA GLN A 74 -11.18 -7.60 2.91
C GLN A 74 -11.88 -8.59 1.96
N LYS A 75 -11.74 -8.40 0.64
CA LYS A 75 -12.29 -9.33 -0.36
C LYS A 75 -11.73 -10.74 -0.18
N LEU A 76 -10.41 -10.86 0.04
CA LEU A 76 -9.77 -12.15 0.27
C LEU A 76 -10.25 -12.81 1.56
N GLN A 77 -10.46 -12.05 2.64
CA GLN A 77 -11.04 -12.57 3.89
C GLN A 77 -12.45 -13.12 3.67
N ALA A 78 -13.29 -12.42 2.89
CA ALA A 78 -14.63 -12.91 2.57
C ALA A 78 -14.59 -14.22 1.78
N VAL A 79 -13.70 -14.34 0.79
CA VAL A 79 -13.48 -15.58 0.03
C VAL A 79 -13.03 -16.72 0.95
N GLN A 80 -12.10 -16.46 1.87
CA GLN A 80 -11.64 -17.46 2.85
C GLN A 80 -12.77 -17.93 3.77
N GLN A 81 -13.60 -17.02 4.27
CA GLN A 81 -14.76 -17.36 5.10
C GLN A 81 -15.78 -18.20 4.33
N GLY A 82 -16.12 -17.79 3.10
CA GLY A 82 -17.03 -18.55 2.24
C GLY A 82 -16.50 -19.94 1.91
N THR A 83 -15.21 -20.07 1.62
CA THR A 83 -14.56 -21.37 1.37
C THR A 83 -14.66 -22.25 2.61
N ARG A 84 -14.42 -21.70 3.80
CA ARG A 84 -14.52 -22.43 5.05
C ARG A 84 -15.94 -22.95 5.29
N ALA A 85 -16.96 -22.10 5.11
CA ALA A 85 -18.36 -22.49 5.26
C ALA A 85 -18.75 -23.62 4.30
N SER A 86 -18.29 -23.55 3.04
CA SER A 86 -18.51 -24.64 2.07
C SER A 86 -17.85 -25.95 2.50
N LEU A 87 -16.65 -25.89 3.07
CA LEU A 87 -15.94 -27.08 3.56
C LEU A 87 -16.60 -27.71 4.78
N GLU A 88 -17.25 -26.92 5.64
CA GLU A 88 -18.02 -27.44 6.80
C GLU A 88 -19.19 -28.35 6.36
N GLY A 89 -19.70 -28.16 5.13
CA GLY A 89 -20.73 -29.03 4.55
C GLY A 89 -20.22 -30.36 3.97
N VAL A 90 -18.91 -30.54 3.82
CA VAL A 90 -18.31 -31.72 3.16
C VAL A 90 -17.36 -32.48 4.09
N LEU A 91 -16.69 -31.79 5.01
CA LEU A 91 -15.70 -32.38 5.91
C LEU A 91 -16.31 -32.71 7.27
N THR A 92 -15.77 -33.75 7.92
CA THR A 92 -16.09 -34.00 9.33
C THR A 92 -15.43 -32.94 10.24
N PRO A 93 -15.93 -32.75 11.48
CA PRO A 93 -15.30 -31.81 12.42
C PRO A 93 -13.82 -32.09 12.68
N GLU A 94 -13.42 -33.36 12.73
CA GLU A 94 -12.04 -33.78 12.92
C GLU A 94 -11.16 -33.44 11.71
N GLN A 95 -11.68 -33.62 10.50
CA GLN A 95 -10.99 -33.25 9.26
C GLN A 95 -10.81 -31.73 9.16
N MET A 96 -11.83 -30.95 9.54
CA MET A 96 -11.75 -29.49 9.58
C MET A 96 -10.69 -29.01 10.57
N SER A 97 -10.67 -29.56 11.79
CA SER A 97 -9.66 -29.24 12.81
C SER A 97 -8.23 -29.53 12.31
N LYS A 98 -8.03 -30.68 11.64
CA LYS A 98 -6.74 -31.04 11.03
C LYS A 98 -6.33 -30.09 9.91
N LEU A 99 -7.28 -29.65 9.08
CA LEU A 99 -7.03 -28.65 8.03
C LEU A 99 -6.57 -27.31 8.64
N ASP A 100 -7.24 -26.85 9.68
CA ASP A 100 -6.89 -25.60 10.38
C ASP A 100 -5.51 -25.63 10.99
N GLN A 101 -5.15 -26.75 11.62
CA GLN A 101 -3.82 -26.94 12.16
C GLN A 101 -2.76 -26.82 11.06
N LYS A 102 -2.94 -27.51 9.94
CA LYS A 102 -2.02 -27.43 8.79
C LYS A 102 -1.90 -26.00 8.23
N MET A 103 -3.01 -25.28 8.10
CA MET A 103 -2.99 -23.89 7.63
C MET A 103 -2.20 -22.99 8.58
N ARG A 104 -2.37 -23.15 9.89
CA ARG A 104 -1.63 -22.38 10.91
C ARG A 104 -0.13 -22.71 10.91
N GLU A 105 0.23 -23.98 10.76
CA GLU A 105 1.63 -24.42 10.64
C GLU A 105 2.30 -23.84 9.40
N ASN A 106 1.63 -23.91 8.25
CA ASN A 106 2.11 -23.31 7.00
C ASN A 106 2.31 -21.79 7.14
N ALA A 107 1.40 -21.09 7.82
CA ALA A 107 1.53 -19.66 8.07
C ALA A 107 2.72 -19.32 8.99
N LYS A 108 3.03 -20.17 9.98
CA LYS A 108 4.21 -20.01 10.85
C LYS A 108 5.53 -20.26 10.12
N ASN A 109 5.51 -21.20 9.18
CA ASN A 109 6.67 -21.60 8.37
C ASN A 109 6.91 -20.69 7.16
N ALA A 110 6.00 -19.76 6.87
CA ALA A 110 6.20 -18.78 5.82
C ALA A 110 7.44 -17.92 6.15
N PRO A 111 8.37 -17.73 5.19
CA PRO A 111 9.56 -16.91 5.44
C PRO A 111 9.11 -15.50 5.84
N LYS A 112 9.47 -15.08 7.06
CA LYS A 112 9.28 -13.71 7.49
C LYS A 112 10.10 -12.82 6.56
N LYS A 113 9.45 -12.06 5.68
CA LYS A 113 10.12 -10.99 4.95
C LYS A 113 10.64 -10.00 6.00
N LYS A 114 11.96 -9.99 6.19
CA LYS A 114 12.67 -8.99 7.00
C LYS A 114 12.64 -7.65 6.29
#